data_AF-A0A2V7N905-F1
#
_entry.id   AF-A0A2V7N905-F1
#
_cell.length_a   1.000
_cell.length_b   1.000
_cell.length_c   1.000
_cell.angle_alpha   90.00
_cell.angle_beta   90.00
_cell.angle_gamma   90.00
#
_symmetry.space_group_name_H-M   'P 1'
#
loop_
_entity.id
_entity.type
_entity.pdbx_description
1 polymer ?
#
loop_
_entity_poly.entity_id
_entity_poly.type
_entity_poly.pdbx_seq_one_letter_code
_entity_poly.pdbx_strand_id
1 'polypeptide(L)'
;MGTPDDLYERPASLFVATFVGRANVLQGATARALGGSEGQVLVIRPEQLRFTDGGLPGLVRERRYTGAAAYYQVETDDGDRLEVVADPGAARVGDRVYVAASRVLAFREGRE
;
A
#
# COMPACT_ATOMS: atom_id res chain seq x y z
N MET A 1 -15.87 6.17 21.80
CA MET A 1 -14.48 6.35 21.34
C MET A 1 -13.98 4.98 20.93
N GLY A 2 -13.53 4.83 19.68
CA GLY A 2 -13.04 3.56 19.15
C GLY A 2 -11.71 3.16 19.78
N THR A 3 -11.40 1.87 19.76
CA THR A 3 -10.11 1.35 20.22
C THR A 3 -8.98 1.77 19.26
N PRO A 4 -7.69 1.72 19.68
CA PRO A 4 -6.58 1.94 18.75
C PRO A 4 -6.62 1.03 17.52
N ASP A 5 -7.14 -0.18 17.70
CA ASP A 5 -7.36 -1.17 16.65
C ASP A 5 -8.43 -0.70 15.65
N ASP A 6 -9.57 -0.18 16.14
CA ASP A 6 -10.62 0.41 15.28
C ASP A 6 -10.07 1.57 14.43
N LEU A 7 -9.20 2.42 14.99
CA LEU A 7 -8.59 3.53 14.24
C LEU A 7 -7.66 3.01 13.13
N TYR A 8 -7.08 1.84 13.30
CA TYR A 8 -6.19 1.21 12.32
C TYR A 8 -6.96 0.46 11.23
N GLU A 9 -7.91 -0.37 11.63
CA GLU A 9 -8.66 -1.29 10.77
C GLU A 9 -9.86 -0.64 10.06
N ARG A 10 -10.48 0.34 10.72
CA ARG A 10 -11.73 1.02 10.31
C ARG A 10 -11.66 2.53 10.60
N PRO A 11 -10.67 3.25 10.05
CA PRO A 11 -10.55 4.69 10.27
C PRO A 11 -11.80 5.43 9.80
N ALA A 12 -12.26 6.38 10.63
CA ALA A 12 -13.48 7.14 10.36
C ALA A 12 -13.36 8.12 9.17
N SER A 13 -12.14 8.49 8.78
CA SER A 13 -11.86 9.38 7.65
C SER A 13 -10.50 9.09 7.02
N LEU A 14 -10.27 9.65 5.83
CA LEU A 14 -8.96 9.59 5.16
C LEU A 14 -7.85 10.14 6.05
N PHE A 15 -8.10 11.26 6.72
CA PHE A 15 -7.16 11.87 7.66
C PHE A 15 -6.74 10.89 8.77
N VAL A 16 -7.71 10.22 9.40
CA VAL A 16 -7.42 9.21 10.44
C VAL A 16 -6.66 8.03 9.83
N ALA A 17 -7.04 7.60 8.63
CA ALA A 17 -6.39 6.50 7.93
C ALA A 17 -4.91 6.79 7.65
N THR A 18 -4.54 8.03 7.32
CA THR A 18 -3.15 8.42 7.03
C THR A 18 -2.35 8.80 8.26
N PHE A 19 -3.01 9.20 9.35
CA PHE A 19 -2.33 9.63 10.59
C PHE A 19 -1.91 8.45 11.47
N VAL A 20 -2.72 7.39 11.52
CA VAL A 20 -2.45 6.23 12.37
C VAL A 20 -1.66 5.18 11.59
N GLY A 21 -0.35 5.14 11.84
CA GLY A 21 0.56 4.16 11.28
C GLY A 21 1.00 4.45 9.84
N ARG A 22 1.67 3.49 9.23
CA ARG A 22 2.15 3.62 7.84
C ARG A 22 1.03 3.29 6.85
N ALA A 23 1.05 3.96 5.71
CA ALA A 23 0.04 3.77 4.68
C ALA A 23 0.57 4.18 3.31
N ASN A 24 0.14 3.45 2.29
CA ASN A 24 0.20 3.86 0.90
C ASN A 24 -1.09 4.62 0.57
N VAL A 25 -0.97 5.84 0.07
CA VAL A 25 -2.11 6.66 -0.36
C VAL A 25 -2.03 6.81 -1.86
N LEU A 26 -2.98 6.21 -2.58
CA LEU A 26 -2.90 6.03 -4.02
C LEU A 26 -4.15 6.59 -4.69
N GLN A 27 -3.96 7.18 -5.86
CA GLN A 27 -5.01 7.77 -6.69
C GLN A 27 -4.80 7.37 -8.16
N GLY A 28 -5.72 7.77 -9.03
CA GLY A 28 -5.54 7.61 -10.48
C GLY A 28 -5.36 6.15 -10.94
N ALA A 29 -4.42 5.93 -11.87
CA ALA A 29 -4.18 4.64 -12.50
C ALA A 29 -3.73 3.57 -11.50
N THR A 30 -2.78 3.90 -10.62
CA THR A 30 -2.25 3.02 -9.59
C THR A 30 -3.34 2.56 -8.61
N ALA A 31 -4.22 3.47 -8.17
CA ALA A 31 -5.37 3.11 -7.36
C ALA A 31 -6.31 2.13 -8.08
N ARG A 32 -6.62 2.39 -9.35
CA ARG A 32 -7.49 1.51 -10.15
C ARG A 32 -6.89 0.11 -10.35
N ALA A 33 -5.58 0.02 -10.59
CA ALA A 33 -4.87 -1.24 -10.71
C ALA A 33 -4.92 -2.09 -9.44
N LEU A 34 -5.11 -1.45 -8.27
CA LEU A 34 -5.26 -2.10 -6.97
C LEU A 34 -6.72 -2.22 -6.50
N GLY A 35 -7.69 -2.04 -7.40
CA GLY A 35 -9.12 -2.25 -7.13
C GLY A 35 -9.92 -1.00 -6.80
N GLY A 36 -9.33 0.19 -6.97
CA GLY A 36 -10.02 1.48 -6.79
C GLY A 36 -10.93 1.84 -7.96
N SER A 37 -11.98 2.60 -7.68
CA SER A 37 -12.84 3.19 -8.70
C SER A 37 -12.40 4.61 -9.07
N GLU A 38 -12.95 5.16 -10.14
CA GLU A 38 -12.75 6.56 -10.53
C GLU A 38 -13.16 7.53 -9.40
N GLY A 39 -12.31 8.54 -9.14
CA GLY A 39 -12.53 9.53 -8.08
C GLY A 39 -12.38 8.96 -6.66
N GLN A 40 -11.72 7.81 -6.49
CA GLN A 40 -11.38 7.26 -5.18
C GLN A 40 -9.90 7.41 -4.85
N VAL A 41 -9.65 7.67 -3.58
CA VAL A 41 -8.34 7.58 -2.93
C VAL A 41 -8.28 6.26 -2.19
N LEU A 42 -7.30 5.42 -2.50
CA LEU A 42 -7.05 4.20 -1.76
C LEU A 42 -6.00 4.44 -0.67
N VAL A 43 -6.30 3.96 0.54
CA VAL A 43 -5.34 3.81 1.60
C VAL A 43 -5.11 2.33 1.85
N ILE A 44 -3.85 1.90 1.74
CA ILE A 44 -3.47 0.50 1.87
C ILE A 44 -2.30 0.40 2.84
N ARG A 45 -2.44 -0.41 3.89
CA ARG A 45 -1.32 -0.65 4.82
C ARG A 45 -0.21 -1.43 4.12
N PRO A 46 1.08 -1.17 4.40
CA PRO A 46 2.18 -1.90 3.77
C PRO A 46 2.09 -3.42 3.90
N GLU A 47 1.60 -3.93 5.03
CA GLU A 47 1.37 -5.36 5.30
C GLU A 47 0.11 -5.94 4.60
N GLN A 48 -0.74 -5.08 4.03
CA GLN A 48 -1.87 -5.48 3.20
C GLN A 48 -1.50 -5.57 1.71
N LEU A 49 -0.29 -5.14 1.33
CA LEU A 49 0.28 -5.39 0.01
C LEU A 49 1.12 -6.67 0.04
N ARG A 50 1.10 -7.41 -1.07
CA ARG A 50 1.89 -8.64 -1.23
C ARG A 50 2.53 -8.70 -2.60
N PHE A 51 3.71 -9.32 -2.65
CA PHE A 51 4.30 -9.73 -3.91
C PHE A 51 3.58 -10.95 -4.48
N THR A 52 3.36 -10.96 -5.78
CA THR A 52 2.56 -11.95 -6.52
C THR A 52 3.14 -12.15 -7.92
N ASP A 53 2.61 -13.12 -8.67
CA ASP A 53 3.01 -13.38 -10.06
C ASP A 53 2.26 -12.48 -11.08
N GLY A 54 1.32 -11.66 -10.62
CA GLY A 54 0.55 -10.75 -11.47
C GLY A 54 -0.22 -9.71 -10.65
N GLY A 55 -0.41 -8.52 -11.20
CA GLY A 55 -0.97 -7.37 -10.48
C GLY A 55 -0.36 -6.07 -10.98
N LEU A 56 -0.20 -5.11 -10.09
CA LEU A 56 0.45 -3.84 -10.40
C LEU A 56 1.97 -4.05 -10.53
N PRO A 57 2.58 -3.87 -11.72
CA PRO A 57 4.02 -4.03 -11.89
C PRO A 57 4.80 -2.89 -11.21
N GLY A 58 5.99 -3.22 -10.71
CA GLY A 58 6.92 -2.24 -10.18
C GLY A 58 8.33 -2.79 -10.02
N LEU A 59 9.27 -1.89 -9.73
CA LEU A 59 10.67 -2.21 -9.49
C LEU A 59 11.03 -1.95 -8.03
N VAL A 60 11.67 -2.92 -7.39
CA VAL A 60 12.17 -2.75 -6.01
C VAL A 60 13.35 -1.79 -6.01
N ARG A 61 13.19 -0.62 -5.40
CA ARG A 61 14.23 0.41 -5.27
C ARG A 61 15.02 0.29 -3.98
N GLU A 62 14.35 -0.08 -2.90
CA GLU A 62 14.96 -0.17 -1.56
C GLU A 62 14.40 -1.37 -0.79
N ARG A 63 15.22 -1.93 0.10
CA ARG A 63 14.84 -2.94 1.08
C ARG A 63 15.43 -2.59 2.44
N ARG A 64 14.58 -2.44 3.46
CA ARG A 64 14.97 -2.18 4.86
C ARG A 64 14.54 -3.32 5.77
N TYR A 65 15.49 -3.90 6.49
CA TYR A 65 15.24 -5.01 7.43
C TYR A 65 14.72 -4.49 8.77
N THR A 66 13.67 -5.13 9.29
CA THR A 66 13.10 -4.82 10.62
C THR A 66 13.02 -6.07 11.50
N GLY A 67 13.94 -7.02 11.31
CA GLY A 67 13.94 -8.31 11.98
C GLY A 67 13.24 -9.37 11.13
N ALA A 68 12.09 -9.87 11.58
CA ALA A 68 11.36 -10.96 10.93
C ALA A 68 10.70 -10.57 9.58
N ALA A 69 10.65 -9.28 9.26
CA ALA A 69 10.12 -8.77 8.01
C ALA A 69 11.05 -7.71 7.41
N ALA A 70 10.82 -7.36 6.15
CA ALA A 70 11.45 -6.24 5.49
C ALA A 70 10.41 -5.31 4.87
N TYR A 71 10.72 -4.01 4.89
CA TYR A 71 10.01 -2.98 4.16
C TYR A 71 10.67 -2.80 2.80
N TYR A 72 9.87 -2.82 1.75
CA TYR A 72 10.30 -2.68 0.37
C TYR A 72 9.72 -1.40 -0.19
N GLN A 73 10.57 -0.55 -0.78
CA GLN A 73 10.08 0.54 -1.61
C GLN A 73 10.00 0.04 -3.06
N VAL A 74 8.79 0.03 -3.60
CA VAL A 74 8.50 -0.38 -4.99
C VAL A 74 8.08 0.85 -5.76
N GLU A 75 8.76 1.13 -6.86
CA GLU A 75 8.37 2.19 -7.80
C GLU A 75 7.56 1.56 -8.93
N THR A 76 6.32 2.01 -9.12
CA THR A 76 5.42 1.53 -10.18
C THR A 76 5.83 2.12 -11.52
N ASP A 77 5.31 1.55 -12.62
CA ASP A 77 5.55 2.09 -13.96
C ASP A 77 4.95 3.48 -14.18
N ASP A 78 3.89 3.81 -13.44
CA ASP A 78 3.28 5.14 -13.40
C ASP A 78 4.07 6.13 -12.53
N GLY A 79 5.16 5.69 -11.89
CA GLY A 79 6.05 6.51 -11.07
C GLY A 79 5.66 6.67 -9.60
N ASP A 80 4.56 6.04 -9.18
CA ASP A 80 4.15 6.01 -7.77
C ASP A 80 5.11 5.15 -6.94
N ARG A 81 5.29 5.51 -5.67
CA ARG A 81 6.11 4.75 -4.72
C ARG A 81 5.24 4.10 -3.66
N LEU A 82 5.34 2.79 -3.58
CA LEU A 82 4.63 1.93 -2.64
C LEU A 82 5.61 1.39 -1.61
N GLU A 83 5.19 1.32 -0.36
CA GLU A 83 5.87 0.55 0.67
C GLU A 83 5.13 -0.79 0.90
N VAL A 84 5.84 -1.89 0.78
CA VAL A 84 5.32 -3.25 0.98
C VAL A 84 6.05 -3.91 2.14
N VAL A 85 5.34 -4.65 2.99
CA VAL A 85 5.95 -5.49 4.04
C VAL A 85 5.83 -6.95 3.66
N ALA A 86 6.96 -7.63 3.60
CA ALA A 86 7.01 -9.06 3.30
C ALA A 86 8.20 -9.71 4.00
N ASP A 87 8.30 -11.04 3.87
CA ASP A 87 9.49 -11.78 4.28
C ASP A 87 10.76 -11.17 3.68
N PRO A 88 11.90 -11.13 4.40
CA PRO A 88 13.12 -10.48 3.91
C PRO A 88 13.74 -11.14 2.66
N GLY A 89 13.35 -12.37 2.36
CA GLY A 89 13.74 -13.12 1.16
C GLY A 89 12.79 -12.98 -0.02
N ALA A 90 11.68 -12.24 0.12
CA ALA A 90 10.63 -12.19 -0.89
C ALA A 90 11.05 -11.49 -2.19
N ALA A 91 11.93 -10.49 -2.12
CA ALA A 91 12.49 -9.81 -3.28
C ALA A 91 13.87 -9.19 -2.99
N ARG A 92 14.57 -8.75 -4.04
CA ARG A 92 15.84 -8.02 -3.98
C ARG A 92 15.70 -6.66 -4.66
N VAL A 93 16.56 -5.72 -4.29
CA VAL A 93 16.67 -4.42 -5.00
C VAL A 93 17.06 -4.69 -6.45
N GLY A 94 16.34 -4.05 -7.37
CA GLY A 94 16.46 -4.26 -8.81
C GLY A 94 15.51 -5.32 -9.38
N ASP A 95 14.82 -6.10 -8.53
CA ASP A 95 13.84 -7.08 -9.02
C ASP A 95 12.60 -6.38 -9.58
N ARG A 96 12.11 -6.92 -10.69
CA ARG A 96 10.80 -6.61 -11.24
C ARG A 96 9.76 -7.49 -10.53
N VAL A 97 8.77 -6.86 -9.91
CA VAL A 97 7.76 -7.54 -9.08
C VAL A 97 6.35 -7.12 -9.48
N TYR A 98 5.37 -7.93 -9.11
CA TYR A 98 3.96 -7.55 -9.16
C TYR A 98 3.39 -7.46 -7.75
N VAL A 99 2.61 -6.41 -7.51
CA VAL A 99 2.01 -6.12 -6.22
C VAL A 99 0.49 -6.23 -6.32
N ALA A 100 -0.12 -6.87 -5.33
CA ALA A 100 -1.57 -6.92 -5.16
C ALA A 100 -1.96 -6.53 -3.72
N ALA A 101 -3.14 -5.94 -3.57
CA ALA A 101 -3.69 -5.59 -2.27
C ALA A 101 -4.65 -6.68 -1.78
N SER A 102 -4.44 -7.14 -0.54
CA SER A 102 -5.36 -8.07 0.14
C SER A 102 -6.56 -7.36 0.75
N ARG A 103 -6.38 -6.09 1.11
CA ARG A 103 -7.41 -5.21 1.64
C ARG A 103 -7.09 -3.78 1.23
N VAL A 104 -8.12 -3.02 0.92
CA VAL A 104 -8.01 -1.60 0.58
C VAL A 104 -9.06 -0.82 1.37
N LEU A 105 -8.72 0.39 1.81
CA LEU A 105 -9.67 1.37 2.33
C LEU A 105 -9.89 2.42 1.25
N ALA A 106 -11.11 2.51 0.72
CA ALA A 106 -11.44 3.44 -0.35
C ALA A 106 -12.21 4.65 0.20
N PHE A 107 -11.70 5.84 -0.11
CA PHE A 107 -12.32 7.11 0.24
C PHE A 107 -12.70 7.86 -1.04
N ARG A 108 -13.74 8.69 -1.00
CA ARG A 108 -14.07 9.59 -2.12
C ARG A 108 -13.12 10.77 -2.10
N GLU A 109 -12.61 11.16 -3.26
CA GLU A 109 -11.84 12.39 -3.43
C GLU A 109 -12.75 13.60 -3.12
N GLY A 110 -12.48 14.32 -2.02
CA GLY A 110 -13.14 15.61 -1.73
C GLY A 110 -14.28 15.65 -0.71
N ARG A 111 -14.39 14.73 0.25
CA ARG A 111 -15.31 14.88 1.41
C ARG A 111 -14.60 14.51 2.71
N GLU A 112 -14.29 15.52 3.51
CA GLU A 112 -14.03 15.42 4.96
C GLU A 112 -15.29 15.00 5.71
#